data_AF-A0A959HAA4-F1
#
_entry.id   AF-A0A959HAA4-F1
#
_cell.length_a   1.000
_cell.length_b   1.000
_cell.length_c   1.000
_cell.angle_alpha   90.00
_cell.angle_beta   90.00
_cell.angle_gamma   90.00
#
_symmetry.space_group_name_H-M   'P 1'
#
loop_
_entity.id
_entity.type
_entity.pdbx_description
1 polymer ?
#
loop_
_entity_poly.entity_id
_entity_poly.type
_entity_poly.pdbx_seq_one_letter_code
_entity_poly.pdbx_strand_id
1 'polypeptide(L)'
;VTKQIKSSFGKTATMPSGAYLVIEHTEAMHVVDVNSGHKMSSQNQEEAVMRVNLEAAEEIARQLRLRDIGGIIIIDFIDMKKSEQRKELLQNMRHFMKKDRAQHTILPLSKFGLMQITRQRVRPEVNINTAEVCPTCNGTGKINASILIADEIERDLNFIVQSRPKSKIKLLVHPFIEAYLKKGWPSFQMKWYMNFYKWIRIQPNNDYHLTKYKFFDENDDEIRLN
;
A
#
# COMPACT_ATOMS: atom_id res chain seq x y z
N VAL A 1 0.66 16.22 -11.05
CA VAL A 1 1.29 14.98 -11.59
C VAL A 1 0.23 14.16 -12.31
N THR A 2 0.36 13.94 -13.62
CA THR A 2 -0.64 13.25 -14.44
C THR A 2 -0.78 11.77 -14.05
N LYS A 3 -1.96 11.17 -14.27
CA LYS A 3 -2.26 9.74 -14.00
C LYS A 3 -1.21 8.79 -14.58
N GLN A 4 -0.68 9.12 -15.77
CA GLN A 4 0.39 8.37 -16.45
C GLN A 4 1.74 8.41 -15.73
N ILE A 5 2.08 9.51 -15.06
CA ILE A 5 3.31 9.61 -14.26
C ILE A 5 3.13 8.77 -12.99
N LYS A 6 2.00 8.91 -12.28
CA LYS A 6 1.73 8.09 -11.07
C LYS A 6 1.72 6.58 -11.36
N SER A 7 1.17 6.13 -12.50
CA SER A 7 1.22 4.72 -12.89
C SER A 7 2.62 4.25 -13.27
N SER A 8 3.46 5.14 -13.84
CA SER A 8 4.82 4.79 -14.26
C SER A 8 5.79 4.59 -13.09
N PHE A 9 5.52 5.19 -11.92
CA PHE A 9 6.33 5.05 -10.70
C PHE A 9 5.72 4.10 -9.65
N GLY A 10 4.54 3.53 -9.91
CA GLY A 10 3.92 2.55 -9.03
C GLY A 10 4.75 1.27 -8.90
N LYS A 11 4.53 0.52 -7.81
CA LYS A 11 5.17 -0.79 -7.58
C LYS A 11 4.92 -1.78 -8.73
N THR A 12 3.77 -1.66 -9.39
CA THR A 12 3.38 -2.51 -10.51
C THR A 12 3.40 -1.74 -11.84
N ALA A 13 3.79 -2.43 -12.92
CA ALA A 13 3.74 -1.92 -14.27
C ALA A 13 2.96 -2.91 -15.17
N THR A 14 1.77 -2.52 -15.61
CA THR A 14 0.91 -3.35 -16.47
C THR A 14 1.32 -3.23 -17.94
N MET A 15 1.43 -4.37 -18.61
CA MET A 15 1.82 -4.50 -20.01
C MET A 15 0.56 -4.64 -20.91
N PRO A 16 0.66 -4.33 -22.22
CA PRO A 16 -0.46 -4.43 -23.17
C PRO A 16 -1.23 -5.75 -23.16
N SER A 17 -0.56 -6.88 -22.93
CA SER A 17 -1.22 -8.20 -22.84
C SER A 17 -2.10 -8.39 -21.59
N GLY A 18 -2.00 -7.49 -20.61
CA GLY A 18 -2.63 -7.60 -19.29
C GLY A 18 -1.77 -8.34 -18.26
N ALA A 19 -0.63 -8.90 -18.67
CA ALA A 19 0.45 -9.28 -17.77
C ALA A 19 1.04 -8.02 -17.09
N TYR A 20 1.75 -8.20 -15.98
CA TYR A 20 2.30 -7.08 -15.23
C TYR A 20 3.61 -7.44 -14.53
N LEU A 21 4.44 -6.43 -14.32
CA LEU A 21 5.68 -6.51 -13.56
C LEU A 21 5.42 -6.03 -12.14
N VAL A 22 6.05 -6.66 -11.16
CA VAL A 22 6.19 -6.14 -9.80
C VAL A 22 7.65 -5.76 -9.59
N ILE A 23 7.92 -4.48 -9.35
CA ILE A 23 9.28 -3.95 -9.18
C ILE A 23 9.43 -3.54 -7.71
N GLU A 24 10.33 -4.23 -7.00
CA GLU A 24 10.65 -3.96 -5.60
C GLU A 24 12.08 -3.49 -5.43
N HIS A 25 12.28 -2.61 -4.46
CA HIS A 25 13.60 -2.16 -4.04
C HIS A 25 13.89 -2.72 -2.65
N THR A 26 15.06 -3.35 -2.52
CA THR A 26 15.62 -3.83 -1.25
C THR A 26 16.84 -2.98 -0.91
N GLU A 27 17.45 -3.22 0.25
CA GLU A 27 18.67 -2.51 0.67
C GLU A 27 19.81 -2.61 -0.37
N ALA A 28 20.03 -3.79 -0.94
CA ALA A 28 21.19 -4.06 -1.79
C ALA A 28 20.88 -4.12 -3.29
N MET A 29 19.64 -4.45 -3.67
CA MET A 29 19.28 -4.74 -5.05
C MET A 29 17.81 -4.47 -5.36
N HIS A 30 17.48 -4.50 -6.65
CA HIS A 30 16.11 -4.42 -7.13
C HIS A 30 15.67 -5.80 -7.62
N VAL A 31 14.45 -6.18 -7.27
CA VAL A 31 13.85 -7.45 -7.68
C VAL A 31 12.67 -7.15 -8.58
N VAL A 32 12.59 -7.85 -9.71
CA VAL A 32 11.49 -7.74 -10.66
C VAL A 32 10.86 -9.10 -10.87
N ASP A 33 9.56 -9.20 -10.64
CA ASP A 33 8.76 -10.41 -10.82
C ASP A 33 7.79 -10.24 -12.01
N VAL A 34 7.69 -11.26 -12.86
CA VAL A 34 6.86 -11.25 -14.08
C VAL A 34 5.62 -12.11 -13.90
N ASN A 35 4.44 -11.46 -13.90
CA ASN A 35 3.17 -12.14 -13.77
C ASN A 35 2.37 -12.10 -15.07
N SER A 36 1.87 -13.25 -15.52
CA SER A 36 1.11 -13.35 -16.78
C SER A 36 -0.35 -12.89 -16.68
N GLY A 37 -0.87 -12.67 -15.47
CA GLY A 37 -2.27 -12.31 -15.23
C GLY A 37 -3.26 -13.43 -15.59
N HIS A 38 -4.57 -13.12 -15.53
CA HIS A 38 -5.64 -14.14 -15.64
C HIS A 38 -5.94 -14.63 -17.08
N LYS A 39 -5.24 -14.15 -18.12
CA LYS A 39 -5.60 -14.37 -19.53
C LYS A 39 -4.81 -15.46 -20.26
N MET A 40 -4.05 -16.29 -19.56
CA MET A 40 -3.28 -17.39 -20.17
C MET A 40 -4.16 -18.61 -20.48
N SER A 41 -5.11 -18.44 -21.41
CA SER A 41 -5.89 -19.51 -22.02
C SER A 41 -5.44 -19.67 -23.47
N SER A 42 -4.40 -20.46 -23.70
CA SER A 42 -4.01 -20.85 -25.07
C SER A 42 -3.59 -22.32 -25.09
N GLN A 43 -3.90 -23.02 -26.17
CA GLN A 43 -3.51 -24.42 -26.38
C GLN A 43 -1.98 -24.62 -26.40
N ASN A 44 -1.20 -23.56 -26.64
CA ASN A 44 0.27 -23.56 -26.62
C ASN A 44 0.83 -22.69 -25.48
N GLN A 45 0.77 -23.22 -24.26
CA GLN A 45 1.25 -22.52 -23.06
C GLN A 45 2.72 -22.08 -23.17
N GLU A 46 3.60 -22.89 -23.80
CA GLU A 46 5.03 -22.57 -23.93
C GLU A 46 5.30 -21.33 -24.79
N GLU A 47 4.59 -21.17 -25.92
CA GLU A 47 4.76 -20.02 -26.80
C GLU A 47 4.18 -18.74 -26.18
N ALA A 48 3.08 -18.88 -25.47
CA ALA A 48 2.45 -17.77 -24.78
C ALA A 48 3.31 -17.27 -23.60
N VAL A 49 3.94 -18.17 -22.84
CA VAL A 49 4.94 -17.81 -21.81
C VAL A 49 6.11 -17.04 -22.43
N MET A 50 6.66 -17.54 -23.54
CA MET A 50 7.77 -16.87 -24.21
C MET A 50 7.40 -15.46 -24.66
N ARG A 51 6.19 -15.28 -25.22
CA ARG A 51 5.68 -13.97 -25.62
C ARG A 51 5.57 -12.99 -24.45
N VAL A 52 5.03 -13.44 -23.32
CA VAL A 52 4.93 -12.61 -22.10
C VAL A 52 6.32 -12.25 -21.57
N ASN A 53 7.28 -13.19 -21.56
CA ASN A 53 8.65 -12.90 -21.13
C ASN A 53 9.36 -11.90 -22.05
N LEU A 54 9.12 -11.94 -23.37
CA LEU A 54 9.68 -10.96 -24.30
C LEU A 54 9.08 -9.57 -24.11
N GLU A 55 7.76 -9.47 -23.93
CA GLU A 55 7.08 -8.22 -23.58
C GLU A 55 7.59 -7.66 -22.25
N ALA A 56 7.77 -8.52 -21.25
CA ALA A 56 8.36 -8.18 -19.96
C ALA A 56 9.79 -7.66 -20.11
N ALA A 57 10.64 -8.30 -20.91
CA ALA A 57 12.01 -7.83 -21.14
C ALA A 57 12.05 -6.42 -21.75
N GLU A 58 11.17 -6.11 -22.70
CA GLU A 58 11.07 -4.76 -23.27
C GLU A 58 10.61 -3.74 -22.23
N GLU A 59 9.57 -4.06 -21.46
CA GLU A 59 9.02 -3.18 -20.43
C GLU A 59 10.00 -2.97 -19.28
N ILE A 60 10.73 -4.01 -18.84
CA ILE A 60 11.78 -3.88 -17.83
C ILE A 60 12.84 -2.91 -18.31
N ALA A 61 13.36 -3.07 -19.54
CA ALA A 61 14.35 -2.16 -20.09
C ALA A 61 13.84 -0.71 -20.14
N ARG A 62 12.54 -0.51 -20.42
CA ARG A 62 11.89 0.81 -20.38
C ARG A 62 11.82 1.36 -18.95
N GLN A 63 11.40 0.56 -17.97
CA GLN A 63 11.26 0.96 -16.57
C GLN A 63 12.61 1.29 -15.91
N LEU A 64 13.65 0.51 -16.18
CA LEU A 64 15.00 0.77 -15.68
C LEU A 64 15.50 2.16 -16.10
N ARG A 65 15.22 2.58 -17.35
CA ARG A 65 15.55 3.90 -17.85
C ARG A 65 14.67 5.00 -17.26
N LEU A 66 13.36 4.78 -17.17
CA LEU A 66 12.42 5.81 -16.71
C LEU A 66 12.54 6.11 -15.22
N ARG A 67 12.89 5.11 -14.42
CA ARG A 67 13.06 5.22 -12.96
C ARG A 67 14.52 5.46 -12.54
N ASP A 68 15.43 5.50 -13.50
CA ASP A 68 16.88 5.55 -13.28
C ASP A 68 17.39 4.45 -12.32
N ILE A 69 16.76 3.27 -12.32
CA ILE A 69 17.14 2.13 -11.45
C ILE A 69 18.56 1.69 -11.79
N GLY A 70 19.43 1.59 -10.79
CA GLY A 70 20.82 1.16 -10.97
C GLY A 70 21.34 0.37 -9.79
N GLY A 71 22.46 -0.31 -9.99
CA GLY A 71 22.97 -1.32 -9.07
C GLY A 71 22.67 -2.73 -9.58
N ILE A 72 22.46 -3.66 -8.65
CA ILE A 72 22.14 -5.06 -8.96
C ILE A 72 20.63 -5.18 -9.15
N ILE A 73 20.22 -5.79 -10.25
CA ILE A 73 18.83 -6.04 -10.60
C ILE A 73 18.68 -7.54 -10.85
N ILE A 74 17.75 -8.17 -10.15
CA ILE A 74 17.38 -9.57 -10.30
C ILE A 74 16.00 -9.63 -10.92
N ILE A 75 15.85 -10.40 -11.99
CA ILE A 75 14.59 -10.56 -12.70
C ILE A 75 14.19 -12.03 -12.66
N ASP A 76 12.99 -12.29 -12.13
CA ASP A 76 12.33 -13.58 -12.13
C ASP A 76 11.33 -13.64 -13.29
N PHE A 77 11.75 -14.27 -14.38
CA PHE A 77 10.89 -14.50 -15.54
C PHE A 77 10.06 -15.75 -15.34
N ILE A 78 8.93 -15.86 -16.05
CA ILE A 78 8.12 -17.08 -16.01
C ILE A 78 8.96 -18.26 -16.54
N ASP A 79 8.87 -19.40 -15.86
CA ASP A 79 9.65 -20.60 -16.17
C ASP A 79 9.54 -21.03 -17.64
N MET A 80 10.70 -21.21 -18.27
CA MET A 80 10.84 -21.71 -19.64
C MET A 80 11.51 -23.08 -19.65
N LYS A 81 10.88 -24.06 -20.31
CA LYS A 81 11.40 -25.44 -20.37
C LYS A 81 12.57 -25.60 -21.35
N LYS A 82 12.56 -24.86 -22.46
CA LYS A 82 13.55 -25.03 -23.55
C LYS A 82 14.76 -24.13 -23.35
N SER A 83 15.97 -24.66 -23.60
CA SER A 83 17.21 -23.86 -23.58
C SER A 83 17.21 -22.75 -24.62
N GLU A 84 16.62 -23.00 -25.78
CA GLU A 84 16.58 -22.04 -26.89
C GLU A 84 15.76 -20.80 -26.52
N GLN A 85 14.63 -20.96 -25.83
CA GLN A 85 13.83 -19.83 -25.31
C GLN A 85 14.64 -18.96 -24.34
N ARG A 86 15.44 -19.57 -23.46
CA ARG A 86 16.32 -18.83 -22.52
C ARG A 86 17.40 -18.03 -23.26
N LYS A 87 17.99 -18.59 -24.32
CA LYS A 87 18.98 -17.90 -25.16
C LYS A 87 18.32 -16.74 -25.92
N GLU A 88 17.14 -16.99 -26.49
CA GLU A 88 16.36 -15.98 -27.21
C GLU A 88 15.96 -14.81 -26.29
N LEU A 89 15.51 -15.09 -25.06
CA LEU A 89 15.19 -14.07 -24.08
C LEU A 89 16.42 -13.23 -23.72
N LEU A 90 17.58 -13.85 -23.51
CA LEU A 90 18.84 -13.15 -23.24
C LEU A 90 19.24 -12.22 -24.40
N GLN A 91 19.12 -12.70 -25.64
CA GLN A 91 19.43 -11.89 -26.84
C GLN A 91 18.49 -10.69 -26.96
N ASN A 92 17.20 -10.89 -26.73
CA ASN A 92 16.20 -9.83 -26.76
C ASN A 92 16.41 -8.81 -25.63
N MET A 93 16.68 -9.27 -24.40
CA MET A 93 16.98 -8.36 -23.28
C MET A 93 18.19 -7.47 -23.58
N ARG A 94 19.26 -8.05 -24.15
CA ARG A 94 20.41 -7.29 -24.64
C ARG A 94 20.01 -6.29 -25.72
N HIS A 95 19.18 -6.69 -26.67
CA HIS A 95 18.68 -5.79 -27.71
C HIS A 95 17.89 -4.60 -27.14
N PHE A 96 16.96 -4.83 -26.21
CA PHE A 96 16.14 -3.77 -25.60
C PHE A 96 16.94 -2.81 -24.72
N MET A 97 18.01 -3.31 -24.08
CA MET A 97 18.91 -2.52 -23.25
C MET A 97 19.94 -1.70 -24.06
N LYS A 98 20.16 -1.98 -25.36
CA LYS A 98 21.09 -1.19 -26.21
C LYS A 98 20.77 0.31 -26.25
N LYS A 99 19.50 0.68 -26.07
CA LYS A 99 19.06 2.08 -26.05
C LYS A 99 19.39 2.80 -24.74
N ASP A 100 19.83 2.06 -23.72
CA ASP A 100 20.23 2.61 -22.44
C ASP A 100 21.61 3.27 -22.53
N ARG A 101 21.71 4.48 -22.00
CA ARG A 101 22.96 5.25 -21.96
C ARG A 101 23.86 4.81 -20.80
N ALA A 102 23.28 4.25 -19.73
CA ALA A 102 24.05 3.75 -18.61
C ALA A 102 24.76 2.44 -19.00
N GLN A 103 26.02 2.30 -18.59
CA GLN A 103 26.73 1.04 -18.77
C GLN A 103 26.03 -0.07 -18.00
N HIS A 104 25.87 -1.23 -18.64
CA HIS A 104 25.17 -2.35 -18.04
C HIS A 104 25.76 -3.68 -18.50
N THR A 105 25.70 -4.68 -17.62
CA THR A 105 26.06 -6.07 -17.92
C THR A 105 24.85 -6.96 -17.70
N ILE A 106 24.55 -7.84 -18.65
CA ILE A 106 23.43 -8.78 -18.58
C ILE A 106 23.99 -10.20 -18.65
N LEU A 107 23.81 -10.94 -17.56
CA LEU A 107 24.21 -12.33 -17.44
C LEU A 107 23.10 -13.27 -17.97
N PRO A 108 23.45 -14.45 -18.48
CA PRO A 108 22.47 -15.49 -18.79
C PRO A 108 21.62 -15.87 -17.57
N LEU A 109 20.45 -16.48 -17.81
CA LEU A 109 19.62 -17.01 -16.74
C LEU A 109 20.41 -18.02 -15.92
N SER A 110 20.33 -17.89 -14.59
CA SER A 110 20.97 -18.80 -13.65
C SER A 110 20.33 -20.19 -13.66
N LYS A 111 20.89 -21.13 -12.91
CA LYS A 111 20.26 -22.45 -12.68
C LYS A 111 18.88 -22.35 -12.03
N PHE A 112 18.62 -21.25 -11.31
CA PHE A 112 17.34 -20.97 -10.67
C PHE A 112 16.38 -20.16 -11.55
N GLY A 113 16.67 -19.97 -12.85
CA GLY A 113 15.81 -19.20 -13.75
C GLY A 113 15.96 -17.68 -13.67
N LEU A 114 16.66 -17.16 -12.65
CA LEU A 114 16.83 -15.72 -12.46
C LEU A 114 17.83 -15.11 -13.44
N MET A 115 17.47 -13.97 -14.04
CA MET A 115 18.39 -13.13 -14.83
C MET A 115 19.00 -12.04 -13.94
N GLN A 116 20.29 -11.80 -14.09
CA GLN A 116 21.03 -10.79 -13.32
C GLN A 116 21.54 -9.69 -14.24
N ILE A 117 21.27 -8.45 -13.85
CA ILE A 117 21.72 -7.25 -14.54
C ILE A 117 22.46 -6.36 -13.54
N THR A 118 23.63 -5.86 -13.93
CA THR A 118 24.25 -4.72 -13.26
C THR A 118 24.11 -3.50 -14.15
N ARG A 119 23.67 -2.38 -13.59
CA ARG A 119 23.49 -1.11 -14.32
C ARG A 119 24.14 0.03 -13.54
N GLN A 120 25.00 0.81 -14.19
CA GLN A 120 25.70 1.93 -13.55
C GLN A 120 24.71 2.99 -13.07
N ARG A 121 24.89 3.47 -11.83
CA ARG A 121 24.15 4.62 -11.28
C ARG A 121 24.74 5.91 -11.86
N VAL A 122 24.01 6.53 -12.78
CA VAL A 122 24.42 7.82 -13.40
C VAL A 122 23.80 9.01 -12.64
N ARG A 123 22.69 8.79 -11.93
CA ARG A 123 21.93 9.77 -11.14
C ARG A 123 21.35 9.10 -9.90
N PRO A 124 20.99 9.86 -8.84
CA PRO A 124 20.18 9.33 -7.75
C PRO A 124 18.86 8.79 -8.29
N GLU A 125 18.43 7.61 -7.82
CA GLU A 125 17.20 6.97 -8.26
C GLU A 125 15.99 7.90 -8.03
N VAL A 126 15.11 8.00 -9.02
CA VAL A 126 13.91 8.82 -8.92
C VAL A 126 12.85 8.07 -8.13
N ASN A 127 12.95 8.12 -6.80
CA ASN A 127 11.97 7.53 -5.90
C ASN A 127 10.80 8.52 -5.71
N ILE A 128 9.84 8.50 -6.63
CA ILE A 128 8.58 9.21 -6.43
C ILE A 128 7.72 8.33 -5.53
N ASN A 129 7.70 8.61 -4.23
CA ASN A 129 6.76 7.97 -3.33
C ASN A 129 5.33 8.35 -3.75
N THR A 130 4.65 7.46 -4.47
CA THR A 130 3.26 7.64 -4.88
C THR A 130 2.27 7.25 -3.78
N ALA A 131 2.75 6.65 -2.69
CA ALA A 131 1.91 6.25 -1.57
C ALA A 131 1.52 7.48 -0.74
N GLU A 132 0.23 7.60 -0.48
CA GLU A 132 -0.30 8.61 0.42
C GLU A 132 -0.21 8.09 1.87
N VAL A 133 0.06 8.99 2.81
CA VAL A 133 0.15 8.64 4.23
C VAL A 133 -1.21 8.16 4.70
N CYS A 134 -1.28 6.96 5.29
CA CYS A 134 -2.52 6.43 5.84
C CYS A 134 -3.09 7.39 6.91
N PRO A 135 -4.30 7.95 6.73
CA PRO A 135 -4.86 8.96 7.63
C PRO A 135 -5.31 8.39 8.99
N THR A 136 -5.34 7.06 9.13
CA THR A 136 -5.75 6.38 10.39
C THR A 136 -4.56 6.17 11.33
N CYS A 137 -3.40 5.81 10.79
CA CYS A 137 -2.19 5.51 11.58
C CYS A 137 -1.07 6.52 11.36
N ASN A 138 -1.32 7.58 10.58
CA ASN A 138 -0.33 8.56 10.12
C ASN A 138 0.95 7.92 9.56
N GLY A 139 0.78 6.81 8.82
CA GLY A 139 1.89 6.10 8.18
C GLY A 139 2.66 5.13 9.09
N THR A 140 2.27 4.97 10.36
CA THR A 140 2.95 4.03 11.29
C THR A 140 2.61 2.56 11.05
N GLY A 141 1.51 2.27 10.34
CA GLY A 141 0.99 0.92 10.15
C GLY A 141 0.43 0.27 11.42
N LYS A 142 0.35 1.00 12.53
CA LYS A 142 -0.12 0.52 13.84
C LYS A 142 -1.24 1.43 14.35
N ILE A 143 -2.22 0.84 15.02
CA ILE A 143 -3.27 1.57 15.75
C ILE A 143 -3.24 1.15 17.22
N ASN A 144 -3.71 2.02 18.11
CA ASN A 144 -3.93 1.63 19.50
C ASN A 144 -4.95 0.50 19.57
N ALA A 145 -4.82 -0.36 20.59
CA ALA A 145 -5.73 -1.46 20.78
C ALA A 145 -7.16 -0.92 20.95
N SER A 146 -8.08 -1.32 20.06
CA SER A 146 -9.46 -0.84 20.05
C SER A 146 -10.21 -1.08 21.36
N ILE A 147 -9.73 -1.99 22.21
CA ILE A 147 -10.28 -2.24 23.53
C ILE A 147 -10.11 -1.06 24.49
N LEU A 148 -9.06 -0.24 24.30
CA LEU A 148 -8.75 0.90 25.17
C LEU A 148 -9.58 2.15 24.84
N ILE A 149 -10.34 2.13 23.74
CA ILE A 149 -11.08 3.31 23.30
C ILE A 149 -12.16 3.75 24.30
N ALA A 150 -12.77 2.79 25.01
CA ALA A 150 -13.76 3.11 26.04
C ALA A 150 -13.10 3.85 27.21
N ASP A 151 -11.90 3.42 27.62
CA ASP A 151 -11.12 4.05 28.69
C ASP A 151 -10.63 5.45 28.27
N GLU A 152 -10.19 5.61 27.02
CA GLU A 152 -9.81 6.92 26.46
C GLU A 152 -11.00 7.88 26.43
N ILE A 153 -12.16 7.43 25.91
CA ILE A 153 -13.38 8.24 25.89
C ILE A 153 -13.80 8.62 27.30
N GLU A 154 -13.72 7.71 28.27
CA GLU A 154 -14.10 7.98 29.65
C GLU A 154 -13.17 9.00 30.33
N ARG A 155 -11.86 8.88 30.12
CA ARG A 155 -10.88 9.86 30.62
C ARG A 155 -11.17 11.26 30.08
N ASP A 156 -11.39 11.35 28.77
CA ASP A 156 -11.62 12.60 28.07
C ASP A 156 -12.99 13.19 28.45
N LEU A 157 -14.01 12.33 28.62
CA LEU A 157 -15.31 12.72 29.15
C LEU A 157 -15.23 13.28 30.57
N ASN A 158 -14.44 12.67 31.46
CA ASN A 158 -14.21 13.16 32.81
C ASN A 158 -13.61 14.58 32.80
N PHE A 159 -12.63 14.82 31.93
CA PHE A 159 -12.05 16.15 31.75
C PHE A 159 -13.08 17.19 31.25
N ILE A 160 -13.94 16.82 30.29
CA ILE A 160 -15.01 17.70 29.80
C ILE A 160 -16.03 17.99 30.90
N VAL A 161 -16.45 16.99 31.66
CA VAL A 161 -17.45 17.17 32.73
C VAL A 161 -16.91 18.08 33.84
N GLN A 162 -15.63 17.97 34.18
CA GLN A 162 -14.99 18.84 35.18
C GLN A 162 -14.84 20.29 34.69
N SER A 163 -14.42 20.47 33.43
CA SER A 163 -14.22 21.80 32.85
C SER A 163 -15.53 22.50 32.46
N ARG A 164 -16.56 21.73 32.08
CA ARG A 164 -17.86 22.21 31.58
C ARG A 164 -19.03 21.48 32.26
N PRO A 165 -19.25 21.70 33.56
CA PRO A 165 -20.22 20.93 34.35
C PRO A 165 -21.67 21.16 33.94
N LYS A 166 -22.03 22.22 33.21
CA LYS A 166 -23.41 22.46 32.74
C LYS A 166 -23.67 22.06 31.28
N SER A 167 -22.63 21.83 30.48
CA SER A 167 -22.81 21.52 29.06
C SER A 167 -23.44 20.14 28.88
N LYS A 168 -24.40 20.05 27.95
CA LYS A 168 -24.84 18.78 27.37
C LYS A 168 -23.74 18.27 26.46
N ILE A 169 -23.53 16.96 26.45
CA ILE A 169 -22.42 16.33 25.74
C ILE A 169 -22.98 15.29 24.78
N LYS A 170 -22.58 15.42 23.52
CA LYS A 170 -22.87 14.48 22.44
C LYS A 170 -21.55 13.85 21.98
N LEU A 171 -21.50 12.53 21.94
CA LEU A 171 -20.34 11.75 21.52
C LEU A 171 -20.61 11.15 20.14
N LEU A 172 -19.80 11.51 19.15
CA LEU A 172 -19.82 10.88 17.82
C LEU A 172 -18.68 9.87 17.72
N VAL A 173 -19.02 8.64 17.34
CA VAL A 173 -18.10 7.50 17.21
C VAL A 173 -18.45 6.66 15.98
N HIS A 174 -17.57 5.77 15.55
CA HIS A 174 -17.91 4.75 14.53
C HIS A 174 -19.06 3.84 15.02
N PRO A 175 -19.97 3.34 14.13
CA PRO A 175 -21.10 2.49 14.52
C PRO A 175 -20.75 1.28 15.40
N PHE A 176 -19.60 0.64 15.17
CA PHE A 176 -19.17 -0.50 15.99
C PHE A 176 -18.85 -0.10 17.44
N ILE A 177 -18.29 1.10 17.64
CA ILE A 177 -18.02 1.63 18.97
C ILE A 177 -19.32 2.07 19.63
N GLU A 178 -20.24 2.68 18.89
CA GLU A 178 -21.57 3.03 19.41
C GLU A 178 -22.31 1.79 19.95
N ALA A 179 -22.35 0.73 19.15
CA ALA A 179 -22.92 -0.55 19.56
C ALA A 179 -22.19 -1.12 20.79
N TYR A 180 -20.85 -1.10 20.80
CA TYR A 180 -20.04 -1.59 21.93
C TYR A 180 -20.32 -0.82 23.24
N LEU A 181 -20.40 0.51 23.18
CA LEU A 181 -20.64 1.36 24.35
C LEU A 181 -22.07 1.22 24.92
N LYS A 182 -23.04 0.90 24.07
CA LYS A 182 -24.44 0.71 24.46
C LYS A 182 -24.80 -0.72 24.86
N LYS A 183 -23.98 -1.70 24.49
CA LYS A 183 -24.24 -3.13 24.73
C LYS A 183 -24.01 -3.51 26.19
N GLY A 184 -24.82 -4.45 26.68
CA GLY A 184 -24.69 -5.07 28.01
C GLY A 184 -25.42 -4.33 29.12
N TRP A 185 -25.45 -4.94 30.31
CA TRP A 185 -26.05 -4.36 31.51
C TRP A 185 -25.12 -4.54 32.72
N PRO A 186 -24.67 -3.46 33.38
CA PRO A 186 -24.78 -2.07 32.94
C PRO A 186 -23.82 -1.80 31.76
N SER A 187 -24.30 -1.11 30.72
CA SER A 187 -23.47 -0.67 29.59
C SER A 187 -22.50 0.46 30.01
N PHE A 188 -21.51 0.78 29.17
CA PHE A 188 -20.62 1.93 29.43
C PHE A 188 -21.41 3.23 29.56
N GLN A 189 -22.39 3.46 28.68
CA GLN A 189 -23.25 4.64 28.74
C GLN A 189 -23.99 4.76 30.08
N MET A 190 -24.45 3.64 30.64
CA MET A 190 -25.10 3.62 31.96
C MET A 190 -24.12 3.87 33.09
N LYS A 191 -22.93 3.27 33.04
CA LYS A 191 -21.86 3.52 34.02
C LYS A 191 -21.47 5.00 34.04
N TRP A 192 -21.31 5.61 32.87
CA TRP A 192 -21.05 7.04 32.75
C TRP A 192 -22.18 7.89 33.30
N TYR A 193 -23.44 7.52 33.08
CA TYR A 193 -24.57 8.21 33.70
C TYR A 193 -24.51 8.14 35.23
N MET A 194 -24.20 6.97 35.81
CA MET A 194 -24.06 6.82 37.26
C MET A 194 -22.87 7.62 37.82
N ASN A 195 -21.75 7.66 37.11
CA ASN A 195 -20.52 8.33 37.55
C ASN A 195 -20.61 9.86 37.43
N PHE A 196 -21.15 10.36 36.31
CA PHE A 196 -21.15 11.79 35.99
C PHE A 196 -22.50 12.47 36.23
N TYR A 197 -23.54 11.73 36.61
CA TYR A 197 -24.93 12.20 36.74
C TYR A 197 -25.44 12.91 35.48
N LYS A 198 -24.92 12.51 34.31
CA LYS A 198 -25.21 13.13 33.01
C LYS A 198 -25.42 12.06 31.95
N TRP A 199 -26.51 12.19 31.20
CA TRP A 199 -26.78 11.29 30.08
C TRP A 199 -26.04 11.76 28.83
N ILE A 200 -25.00 11.02 28.44
CA ILE A 200 -24.18 11.32 27.26
C ILE A 200 -24.86 10.77 26.01
N ARG A 201 -25.17 11.61 25.02
CA ARG A 201 -25.83 11.17 23.78
C ARG A 201 -24.79 10.59 22.83
N ILE A 202 -24.75 9.27 22.70
CA ILE A 202 -23.84 8.56 21.79
C ILE A 202 -24.51 8.37 20.42
N GLN A 203 -23.88 8.87 19.36
CA GLN A 203 -24.34 8.79 17.97
C GLN A 203 -23.30 8.16 17.04
N PRO A 204 -23.72 7.32 16.07
CA PRO A 204 -22.83 6.78 15.06
C PRO A 204 -22.50 7.82 13.99
N ASN A 205 -21.27 7.76 13.47
CA ASN A 205 -20.84 8.45 12.26
C ASN A 205 -20.09 7.46 11.35
N ASN A 206 -20.60 7.21 10.16
CA ASN A 206 -20.06 6.23 9.21
C ASN A 206 -18.73 6.66 8.58
N ASP A 207 -18.42 7.96 8.61
CA ASP A 207 -17.19 8.51 8.05
C ASP A 207 -16.01 8.44 9.04
N TYR A 208 -16.25 7.97 10.27
CA TYR A 208 -15.22 7.87 11.30
C TYR A 208 -14.52 6.52 11.21
N HIS A 209 -13.19 6.51 11.18
CA HIS A 209 -12.46 5.26 11.37
C HIS A 209 -12.66 4.74 12.81
N LEU A 210 -12.40 3.45 13.04
CA LEU A 210 -12.77 2.75 14.27
C LEU A 210 -12.32 3.46 15.57
N THR A 211 -11.15 4.09 15.56
CA THR A 211 -10.58 4.77 16.73
C THR A 211 -10.94 6.25 16.86
N LYS A 212 -11.63 6.83 15.86
CA LYS A 212 -11.99 8.25 15.87
C LYS A 212 -13.24 8.48 16.70
N TYR A 213 -13.17 9.46 17.59
CA TYR A 213 -14.33 9.99 18.28
C TYR A 213 -14.21 11.50 18.46
N LYS A 214 -15.35 12.16 18.64
CA LYS A 214 -15.42 13.60 18.90
C LYS A 214 -16.56 13.91 19.85
N PHE A 215 -16.36 14.93 20.68
CA PHE A 215 -17.39 15.47 21.56
C PHE A 215 -17.94 16.78 21.00
N PHE A 216 -19.23 16.99 21.20
CA PHE A 216 -19.95 18.17 20.79
C PHE A 216 -20.85 18.66 21.93
N ASP A 217 -21.07 19.97 21.99
CA ASP A 217 -22.01 20.57 22.94
C ASP A 217 -23.45 20.63 22.40
N GLU A 218 -24.30 21.44 23.03
CA GLU A 218 -25.71 21.58 22.63
C GLU A 218 -25.93 22.39 21.35
N ASN A 219 -24.93 23.18 20.93
CA ASN A 219 -24.97 23.97 19.70
C ASN A 219 -24.32 23.23 18.52
N ASP A 220 -23.97 21.96 18.70
CA ASP A 220 -23.18 21.16 17.75
C ASP A 220 -21.76 21.73 17.49
N ASP A 221 -21.22 22.51 18.44
CA ASP A 221 -19.84 22.95 18.41
C ASP A 221 -18.91 21.86 18.95
N GLU A 222 -17.81 21.60 18.24
CA GLU A 222 -16.81 20.58 18.64
C GLU A 222 -16.09 21.01 19.93
N ILE A 223 -16.18 20.16 20.95
CA ILE A 223 -15.43 20.32 22.20
C ILE A 223 -14.02 19.78 21.96
N ARG A 224 -13.07 20.68 21.70
CA ARG A 224 -11.66 20.32 21.52
C ARG A 224 -10.98 20.11 22.88
N LEU A 225 -10.29 18.99 22.99
CA LEU A 225 -9.44 18.63 24.12
C LEU A 225 -8.03 19.10 23.74
N ASN A 226 -7.58 20.21 24.34
CA ASN A 226 -6.21 20.69 24.19
C ASN A 226 -5.30 20.02 25.21
#